data_AF-A0A0N1EBN3-F1
#
_entry.id   AF-A0A0N1EBN3-F1
#
_cell.length_a   1.000
_cell.length_b   1.000
_cell.length_c   1.000
_cell.angle_alpha   90.00
_cell.angle_beta   90.00
_cell.angle_gamma   90.00
#
_symmetry.space_group_name_H-M   'P 1'
#
loop_
_entity.id
_entity.type
_entity.pdbx_description
1 polymer ?
#
loop_
_entity_poly.entity_id
_entity_poly.type
_entity_poly.pdbx_seq_one_letter_code
_entity_poly.pdbx_strand_id
1 'polypeptide(L)'
;MKKCCPGFPIAFMIVFIIGAFLYYFYSFKSIAEIDFSKDVFYQTKGGEISLFEPKATKYQLCFYSSYIPKWEETLALKQNIPLLALDIYQQGEIQKHSVFNLKVSSEILLKLIHNFNLRDLPKCFIIAQDKENSMVYRYLRDDGIYKVLNFNKLGE
;
A
#
# COMPACT_ATOMS: atom_id res chain seq x y z
N MET A 1 49.74 16.62 34.95
CA MET A 1 48.25 16.59 34.94
C MET A 1 47.77 16.81 33.51
N LYS A 2 47.26 15.77 32.83
CA LYS A 2 46.51 15.89 31.57
C LYS A 2 45.24 15.04 31.70
N LYS A 3 44.13 15.68 32.06
CA LYS A 3 42.79 15.11 31.86
C LYS A 3 42.43 15.37 30.39
N CYS A 4 42.79 14.46 29.48
CA CYS A 4 42.32 14.55 28.11
C CYS A 4 41.55 13.27 27.77
N CYS A 5 40.25 13.49 27.50
CA CYS A 5 39.27 12.60 26.86
C CYS A 5 38.46 11.65 27.77
N PRO A 6 37.47 12.17 28.52
CA PRO A 6 36.28 11.41 28.82
C PRO A 6 35.32 11.58 27.62
N GLY A 7 35.37 10.74 26.59
CA GLY A 7 34.44 10.98 25.46
C GLY A 7 34.44 10.00 24.30
N PHE A 8 35.47 9.18 24.10
CA PHE A 8 35.52 8.25 22.97
C PHE A 8 34.39 7.20 22.96
N PRO A 9 34.06 6.52 24.08
CA PRO A 9 32.98 5.51 24.07
C PRO A 9 31.58 6.14 23.98
N ILE A 10 31.39 7.34 24.55
CA ILE A 10 30.10 8.05 24.52
C ILE A 10 29.80 8.58 23.12
N ALA A 11 30.79 9.17 22.45
CA ALA A 11 30.64 9.64 21.07
C ALA A 11 30.32 8.49 20.10
N PHE A 12 30.96 7.32 20.26
CA PHE A 12 30.66 6.13 19.44
C PHE A 12 29.23 5.62 19.66
N MET A 13 28.76 5.55 20.92
CA MET A 13 27.37 5.19 21.21
C MET A 13 26.38 6.16 20.56
N ILE A 14 26.62 7.47 20.64
CA ILE A 14 25.74 8.48 20.04
C ILE A 14 25.67 8.30 18.52
N VAL A 15 26.82 8.14 17.85
CA VAL A 15 26.87 7.92 16.40
C VAL A 15 26.18 6.62 16.02
N PHE A 16 26.37 5.54 16.79
CA PHE A 16 25.71 4.26 16.53
C PHE A 16 24.19 4.34 16.72
N ILE A 17 23.71 5.01 17.76
CA ILE A 17 22.27 5.22 18.00
C ILE A 17 21.68 6.07 16.88
N ILE A 18 22.32 7.17 16.49
CA ILE A 18 21.87 8.02 15.38
C ILE A 18 21.89 7.23 14.06
N GLY A 19 22.94 6.45 13.80
CA GLY A 19 23.07 5.64 12.60
C GLY A 19 22.01 4.55 12.52
N ALA A 20 21.77 3.82 13.61
CA ALA A 20 20.72 2.82 13.72
C ALA A 20 19.32 3.44 13.58
N PHE A 21 19.11 4.62 14.17
CA PHE A 21 17.90 5.41 13.99
C PHE A 21 17.72 5.80 12.52
N LEU A 22 18.69 6.47 11.89
CA LEU A 22 18.59 6.86 10.48
C LEU A 22 18.39 5.66 9.54
N TYR A 23 19.07 4.53 9.79
CA TYR A 23 18.88 3.30 9.04
C TYR A 23 17.46 2.73 9.21
N TYR A 24 16.97 2.67 10.45
CA TYR A 24 15.59 2.29 10.74
C TYR A 24 14.59 3.23 10.03
N PHE A 25 14.84 4.54 10.05
CA PHE A 25 14.02 5.55 9.38
C PHE A 25 13.98 5.37 7.87
N TYR A 26 15.13 5.10 7.25
CA TYR A 26 15.22 4.83 5.82
C TYR A 26 14.54 3.50 5.45
N SER A 27 14.66 2.48 6.30
CA SER A 27 14.10 1.16 6.03
C SER A 27 12.58 1.09 6.21
N PHE A 28 11.99 1.97 7.02
CA PHE A 28 10.53 2.14 7.09
C PHE A 28 10.02 2.91 5.87
N LYS A 29 10.03 2.25 4.71
CA LYS A 29 9.28 2.73 3.55
C LYS A 29 7.79 2.66 3.90
N SER A 30 7.24 3.81 4.27
CA SER A 30 5.83 4.03 4.55
C SER A 30 4.94 4.04 3.29
N ILE A 31 5.40 3.40 2.22
CA ILE A 31 4.79 3.47 0.90
C ILE A 31 4.55 2.04 0.44
N ALA A 32 3.27 1.68 0.28
CA ALA A 32 2.92 0.49 -0.46
C ALA A 32 2.94 0.83 -1.95
N GLU A 33 3.70 0.06 -2.74
CA GLU A 33 3.84 0.26 -4.18
C GLU A 33 3.33 -0.97 -4.94
N ILE A 34 2.66 -0.71 -6.06
CA ILE A 34 2.24 -1.69 -7.05
C ILE A 34 2.83 -1.25 -8.39
N ASP A 35 3.54 -2.14 -9.07
CA ASP A 35 4.09 -1.90 -10.40
C ASP A 35 3.41 -2.84 -11.39
N PHE A 36 2.43 -2.31 -12.14
CA PHE A 36 1.66 -3.05 -13.14
C PHE A 36 2.49 -3.47 -14.36
N SER A 37 3.75 -3.04 -14.48
CA SER A 37 4.67 -3.53 -15.52
C SER A 37 5.39 -4.82 -15.10
N LYS A 38 5.53 -5.05 -13.78
CA LYS A 38 6.21 -6.23 -13.22
C LYS A 38 5.23 -7.26 -12.70
N ASP A 39 4.22 -6.80 -11.97
CA ASP A 39 3.21 -7.64 -11.36
C ASP A 39 2.04 -7.79 -12.35
N VAL A 40 1.73 -9.04 -12.73
CA VAL A 40 0.66 -9.34 -13.69
C VAL A 40 -0.69 -9.40 -12.98
N PHE A 41 -1.59 -8.51 -13.36
CA PHE A 41 -2.97 -8.47 -12.88
C PHE A 41 -3.93 -8.84 -14.01
N TYR A 42 -4.82 -9.77 -13.75
CA TYR A 42 -5.93 -10.07 -14.64
C TYR A 42 -7.21 -9.41 -14.14
N GLN A 43 -8.08 -9.02 -15.04
CA GLN A 43 -9.43 -8.58 -14.72
C GLN A 43 -10.44 -9.60 -15.26
N THR A 44 -11.47 -9.87 -14.47
CA THR A 44 -12.63 -10.67 -14.90
C THR A 44 -13.85 -9.79 -15.09
N LYS A 45 -14.47 -9.87 -16.26
CA LYS A 45 -15.71 -9.15 -16.58
C LYS A 45 -16.66 -10.08 -17.34
N GLY A 46 -17.74 -10.49 -16.69
CA GLY A 46 -18.76 -11.36 -17.32
C GLY A 46 -18.21 -12.72 -17.75
N GLY A 47 -17.30 -13.31 -16.97
CA GLY A 47 -16.67 -14.60 -17.27
C GLY A 47 -15.47 -14.55 -18.22
N GLU A 48 -15.18 -13.41 -18.85
CA GLU A 48 -13.97 -13.23 -19.65
C GLU A 48 -12.80 -12.72 -18.80
N ILE A 49 -11.63 -13.32 -18.98
CA ILE A 49 -10.38 -12.97 -18.31
C ILE A 49 -9.49 -12.22 -19.30
N SER A 50 -9.07 -11.01 -18.94
CA SER A 50 -8.13 -10.20 -19.73
C SER A 50 -7.05 -9.60 -18.85
N LEU A 51 -5.93 -9.18 -19.43
CA LEU A 51 -4.91 -8.44 -18.69
C LEU A 51 -5.49 -7.08 -18.26
N PHE A 52 -5.28 -6.71 -17.00
CA PHE A 52 -5.66 -5.40 -16.49
C PHE A 52 -4.60 -4.37 -16.88
N GLU A 53 -5.05 -3.28 -17.50
CA GLU A 53 -4.21 -2.14 -17.84
C GLU A 53 -4.71 -0.89 -17.10
N PRO A 54 -3.86 -0.24 -16.29
CA PRO A 54 -4.28 0.92 -15.52
C PRO A 54 -4.42 2.17 -16.40
N LYS A 55 -5.64 2.71 -16.52
CA LYS A 55 -5.96 3.93 -17.30
C LYS A 55 -6.22 5.20 -16.47
N ALA A 56 -6.74 5.07 -15.25
CA ALA A 56 -7.05 6.20 -14.38
C ALA A 56 -5.86 6.57 -13.48
N THR A 57 -5.72 7.85 -13.14
CA THR A 57 -4.64 8.36 -12.27
C THR A 57 -4.78 7.95 -10.81
N LYS A 58 -5.97 7.55 -10.39
CA LYS A 58 -6.28 7.09 -9.04
C LYS A 58 -7.23 5.92 -9.10
N TYR A 59 -7.01 4.98 -8.19
CA TYR A 59 -7.90 3.85 -7.97
C TYR A 59 -8.20 3.70 -6.49
N GLN A 60 -9.38 3.18 -6.21
CA GLN A 60 -9.70 2.61 -4.92
C GLN A 60 -9.41 1.11 -4.99
N LEU A 61 -8.32 0.66 -4.39
CA LEU A 61 -7.97 -0.75 -4.27
C LEU A 61 -8.61 -1.32 -3.01
N CYS A 62 -9.54 -2.26 -3.17
CA CYS A 62 -10.23 -2.89 -2.06
C CYS A 62 -9.99 -4.38 -2.03
N PHE A 63 -9.52 -4.84 -0.88
CA PHE A 63 -9.39 -6.24 -0.55
C PHE A 63 -10.64 -6.68 0.19
N TYR A 64 -11.23 -7.78 -0.23
CA TYR A 64 -12.40 -8.35 0.41
C TYR A 64 -12.31 -9.88 0.42
N SER A 65 -13.22 -10.51 1.14
CA SER A 65 -13.41 -11.96 1.09
C SER A 65 -14.85 -12.24 0.66
N SER A 66 -15.00 -13.04 -0.39
CA SER A 66 -16.30 -13.55 -0.84
C SER A 66 -17.03 -14.39 0.21
N TYR A 67 -16.32 -14.90 1.23
CA TYR A 67 -16.89 -15.68 2.33
C TYR A 67 -17.41 -14.82 3.49
N ILE A 68 -17.08 -13.53 3.55
CA ILE A 68 -17.56 -12.62 4.60
C ILE A 68 -18.93 -12.06 4.16
N PRO A 69 -20.04 -12.36 4.85
CA PRO A 69 -21.34 -11.82 4.48
C PRO A 69 -21.35 -10.29 4.56
N LYS A 70 -22.12 -9.64 3.66
CA LYS A 70 -22.29 -8.18 3.62
C LYS A 70 -20.99 -7.39 3.42
N TRP A 71 -19.94 -8.01 2.86
CA TRP A 71 -18.68 -7.33 2.53
C TRP A 71 -18.90 -6.05 1.69
N GLU A 72 -19.94 -6.04 0.85
CA GLU A 72 -20.36 -4.86 0.06
C GLU A 72 -20.80 -3.66 0.90
N GLU A 73 -21.47 -3.88 2.02
CA GLU A 73 -21.97 -2.81 2.89
C GLU A 73 -20.81 -2.11 3.62
N THR A 74 -19.73 -2.86 3.88
CA THR A 74 -18.52 -2.38 4.57
C THR A 74 -17.53 -1.71 3.61
N LEU A 75 -17.68 -1.92 2.29
CA LEU A 75 -16.89 -1.22 1.30
C LEU A 75 -17.37 0.24 1.18
N ALA A 76 -16.66 1.16 1.82
CA ALA A 76 -16.87 2.59 1.66
C ALA A 76 -16.47 3.04 0.23
N LEU A 77 -17.33 2.77 -0.75
CA LEU A 77 -17.13 3.15 -2.14
C LEU A 77 -17.15 4.68 -2.26
N LYS A 78 -16.00 5.26 -2.61
CA LYS A 78 -15.97 6.69 -2.95
C LYS A 78 -16.54 6.86 -4.35
N GLN A 79 -17.57 7.70 -4.45
CA GLN A 79 -18.14 8.08 -5.74
C GLN A 79 -17.05 8.73 -6.61
N ASN A 80 -17.03 8.40 -7.91
CA ASN A 80 -16.13 8.92 -8.95
C ASN A 80 -14.69 8.38 -9.00
N ILE A 81 -14.32 7.35 -8.23
CA ILE A 81 -13.02 6.67 -8.37
C ILE A 81 -13.24 5.23 -8.83
N PRO A 82 -12.56 4.75 -9.89
CA PRO A 82 -12.67 3.36 -10.31
C PRO A 82 -12.19 2.41 -9.20
N LEU A 83 -12.97 1.35 -8.98
CA LEU A 83 -12.71 0.36 -7.93
C LEU A 83 -11.91 -0.81 -8.51
N LEU A 84 -10.77 -1.11 -7.91
CA LEU A 84 -10.04 -2.36 -8.10
C LEU A 84 -10.40 -3.29 -6.95
N ALA A 85 -11.19 -4.32 -7.22
CA ALA A 85 -11.66 -5.25 -6.22
C ALA A 85 -10.85 -6.53 -6.28
N LEU A 86 -10.18 -6.89 -5.18
CA LEU A 86 -9.38 -8.10 -5.07
C LEU A 86 -10.00 -9.00 -3.99
N ASP A 87 -10.56 -10.13 -4.42
CA ASP A 87 -10.99 -11.18 -3.49
C ASP A 87 -9.77 -11.98 -3.05
N ILE A 88 -9.53 -12.07 -1.74
CA ILE A 88 -8.43 -12.86 -1.18
C ILE A 88 -8.54 -14.33 -1.56
N TYR A 89 -9.77 -14.84 -1.75
CA TYR A 89 -10.01 -16.21 -2.19
C TYR A 89 -10.08 -16.36 -3.72
N GLN A 90 -10.02 -15.25 -4.45
CA GLN A 90 -10.10 -15.21 -5.91
C GLN A 90 -11.31 -15.94 -6.51
N GLN A 91 -12.41 -16.06 -5.79
CA GLN A 91 -13.62 -16.75 -6.24
C GLN A 91 -14.77 -15.78 -6.51
N GLY A 92 -14.83 -14.68 -5.77
CA GLY A 92 -15.85 -13.65 -5.92
C GLY A 92 -15.71 -12.84 -7.21
N GLU A 93 -16.86 -12.39 -7.71
CA GLU A 93 -16.99 -11.42 -8.79
C GLU A 93 -18.09 -10.41 -8.44
N ILE A 94 -17.73 -9.13 -8.50
CA ILE A 94 -18.64 -8.01 -8.28
C ILE A 94 -19.23 -7.59 -9.63
N GLN A 95 -20.55 -7.71 -9.76
CA GLN A 95 -21.26 -7.37 -11.00
C GLN A 95 -21.67 -5.89 -11.03
N LYS A 96 -20.70 -4.96 -10.97
CA LYS A 96 -20.93 -3.50 -11.05
C LYS A 96 -20.07 -2.89 -12.16
N HIS A 97 -20.64 -2.00 -12.97
CA HIS A 97 -19.97 -1.45 -14.17
C HIS A 97 -18.69 -0.64 -13.88
N SER A 98 -18.56 -0.06 -12.69
CA SER A 98 -17.40 0.74 -12.28
C SER A 98 -16.36 -0.06 -11.47
N VAL A 99 -16.46 -1.40 -11.49
CA VAL A 99 -15.62 -2.29 -10.70
C VAL A 99 -14.80 -3.20 -11.61
N PHE A 100 -13.49 -3.22 -11.36
CA PHE A 100 -12.55 -4.14 -11.96
C PHE A 100 -12.27 -5.26 -10.96
N ASN A 101 -12.78 -6.46 -11.23
CA ASN A 101 -12.49 -7.64 -10.41
C ASN A 101 -11.10 -8.16 -10.76
N LEU A 102 -10.13 -7.93 -9.90
CA LEU A 102 -8.76 -8.33 -10.12
C LEU A 102 -8.51 -9.77 -9.65
N LYS A 103 -7.74 -10.51 -10.45
CA LYS A 103 -7.17 -11.82 -10.12
C LYS A 103 -5.65 -11.73 -10.27
N VAL A 104 -4.92 -12.40 -9.40
CA VAL A 104 -3.45 -12.32 -9.32
C VAL A 104 -2.86 -13.67 -8.98
N SER A 105 -1.57 -13.89 -9.23
CA SER A 105 -0.90 -15.08 -8.70
C SER A 105 -0.82 -15.03 -7.16
N SER A 106 -0.65 -16.20 -6.52
CA SER A 106 -0.50 -16.28 -5.06
C SER A 106 0.71 -15.50 -4.55
N GLU A 107 1.79 -15.43 -5.33
CA GLU A 107 2.97 -14.63 -5.02
C GLU A 107 2.64 -13.13 -4.93
N ILE A 108 1.96 -12.60 -5.94
CA ILE A 108 1.54 -11.20 -5.98
C ILE A 108 0.54 -10.93 -4.86
N LEU A 109 -0.40 -11.86 -4.61
CA LEU A 109 -1.34 -11.73 -3.50
C LEU A 109 -0.64 -11.59 -2.15
N LEU A 110 0.34 -12.46 -1.86
CA LEU A 110 1.10 -12.43 -0.61
C LEU A 110 1.89 -11.12 -0.48
N LYS A 111 2.53 -10.68 -1.57
CA LYS A 111 3.23 -9.39 -1.65
C LYS A 111 2.29 -8.23 -1.34
N LEU A 112 1.07 -8.23 -1.91
CA LEU A 112 0.07 -7.20 -1.65
C LEU A 112 -0.41 -7.21 -0.19
N ILE A 113 -0.73 -8.38 0.36
CA ILE A 113 -1.13 -8.52 1.77
C ILE A 113 -0.06 -7.92 2.70
N HIS A 114 1.21 -8.23 2.43
CA HIS A 114 2.35 -7.71 3.20
C HIS A 114 2.52 -6.18 3.02
N ASN A 115 2.60 -5.71 1.78
CA ASN A 115 2.87 -4.31 1.46
C ASN A 115 1.80 -3.35 2.01
N PHE A 116 0.53 -3.75 1.88
CA PHE A 116 -0.62 -3.00 2.39
C PHE A 116 -0.93 -3.29 3.86
N ASN A 117 -0.15 -4.15 4.53
CA ASN A 117 -0.32 -4.54 5.94
C ASN A 117 -1.78 -4.91 6.25
N LEU A 118 -2.35 -5.79 5.41
CA LEU A 118 -3.70 -6.29 5.58
C LEU A 118 -3.78 -7.20 6.81
N ARG A 119 -4.53 -6.74 7.81
CA ARG A 119 -4.80 -7.47 9.06
C ARG A 119 -6.29 -7.80 9.24
N ASP A 120 -7.12 -7.12 8.46
CA ASP A 120 -8.57 -7.09 8.57
C ASP A 120 -9.19 -6.92 7.18
N LEU A 121 -10.36 -7.51 6.99
CA LEU A 121 -11.12 -7.48 5.74
C LEU A 121 -12.60 -7.19 6.04
N PRO A 122 -13.32 -6.51 5.11
CA PRO A 122 -12.80 -5.87 3.89
C PRO A 122 -12.06 -4.56 4.20
N LYS A 123 -11.11 -4.19 3.33
CA LYS A 123 -10.30 -2.98 3.52
C LYS A 123 -9.94 -2.32 2.20
N CYS A 124 -10.04 -0.99 2.16
CA CYS A 124 -9.79 -0.21 0.96
C CYS A 124 -8.67 0.81 1.14
N PHE A 125 -7.91 1.00 0.07
CA PHE A 125 -6.80 1.93 -0.02
C PHE A 125 -6.97 2.79 -1.27
N ILE A 126 -6.65 4.07 -1.18
CA ILE A 126 -6.57 4.93 -2.37
C ILE A 126 -5.14 4.90 -2.86
N ILE A 127 -4.92 4.27 -4.01
CA ILE A 127 -3.63 4.27 -4.69
C ILE A 127 -3.63 5.36 -5.76
N ALA A 128 -2.52 6.07 -5.89
CA ALA A 128 -2.32 7.11 -6.88
C ALA A 128 -1.16 6.76 -7.80
N GLN A 129 -1.31 7.06 -9.09
CA GLN A 129 -0.28 6.90 -10.09
C GLN A 129 0.95 7.74 -9.72
N ASP A 130 2.13 7.17 -9.92
CA ASP A 130 3.39 7.88 -9.79
C ASP A 130 3.55 8.94 -10.90
N LYS A 131 4.27 10.02 -10.59
CA LYS A 131 4.49 11.12 -11.54
C LYS A 131 5.47 10.77 -12.65
N GLU A 132 6.41 9.87 -12.38
CA GLU A 132 7.50 9.52 -13.30
C GLU A 132 7.19 8.23 -14.08
N ASN A 133 6.43 7.31 -13.49
CA ASN A 133 6.05 6.05 -14.13
C ASN A 133 4.54 5.79 -14.06
N SER A 134 3.89 5.77 -15.23
CA SER A 134 2.44 5.56 -15.37
C SER A 134 1.95 4.16 -14.95
N MET A 135 2.86 3.18 -14.86
CA MET A 135 2.54 1.80 -14.44
C MET A 135 2.73 1.58 -12.94
N VAL A 136 3.29 2.56 -12.23
CA VAL A 136 3.56 2.46 -10.79
C VAL A 136 2.50 3.24 -10.02
N TYR A 137 1.91 2.60 -9.00
CA TYR A 137 0.91 3.19 -8.13
C TYR A 137 1.34 3.07 -6.68
N ARG A 138 1.15 4.15 -5.92
CA ARG A 138 1.62 4.25 -4.53
C ARG A 138 0.48 4.60 -3.59
N TYR A 139 0.53 4.02 -2.40
CA TYR A 139 -0.28 4.37 -1.24
C TYR A 139 0.64 4.75 -0.08
N LEU A 140 0.39 5.93 0.50
CA LEU A 140 1.06 6.39 1.70
C LEU A 140 0.39 5.74 2.91
N ARG A 141 1.12 4.87 3.62
CA ARG A 141 0.60 4.11 4.76
C ARG A 141 0.51 4.98 6.01
N ASP A 142 -0.63 4.97 6.69
CA ASP A 142 -0.87 5.80 7.87
C ASP A 142 0.08 5.54 9.06
N ASP A 143 0.79 4.40 9.06
CA ASP A 143 1.82 4.03 10.03
C ASP A 143 3.22 4.62 9.69
N GLY A 144 3.29 5.44 8.65
CA GLY A 144 4.50 6.14 8.24
C GLY A 144 4.84 7.36 9.09
N ILE A 145 6.13 7.51 9.39
CA ILE A 145 6.68 8.67 10.10
C ILE A 145 6.51 9.99 9.31
N TYR A 146 6.18 9.94 8.00
CA TYR A 146 5.82 11.16 7.25
C TYR A 146 4.62 11.90 7.88
N LYS A 147 3.70 11.19 8.54
CA LYS A 147 2.62 11.82 9.31
C LYS A 147 3.20 12.56 10.51
N VAL A 148 4.16 11.95 11.22
CA VAL A 148 4.90 12.54 12.35
C VAL A 148 5.64 13.83 11.93
N LEU A 149 6.27 13.84 10.75
CA LEU A 149 6.97 15.01 10.22
C LEU A 149 6.03 16.10 9.67
N ASN A 150 4.82 15.75 9.21
CA ASN A 150 3.82 16.71 8.72
C ASN A 150 2.86 17.25 9.80
N PHE A 151 2.98 16.88 11.09
CA PHE A 151 2.15 17.49 12.15
C PHE A 151 2.35 19.01 12.25
N ASN A 152 3.51 19.54 11.85
CA ASN A 152 3.75 20.99 11.82
C ASN A 152 2.91 21.76 10.78
N LYS A 153 2.16 21.08 9.91
CA LYS A 153 1.27 21.71 8.90
C LYS A 153 -0.23 21.56 9.20
N LEU A 154 -0.61 20.85 10.27
CA LEU A 154 -2.01 20.64 10.67
C LEU A 154 -2.41 21.51 11.87
N GLY A 155 -1.52 22.39 12.32
CA GLY A 155 -1.73 23.32 13.43
C GLY A 155 -1.84 24.80 13.02
N GLU A 156 -2.07 25.08 11.74
CA GLU A 156 -2.48 26.41 11.23
C GLU A 156 -3.94 26.38 10.77
#